data_AF-A0A442EU95-F1
#
_entry.id   AF-A0A442EU95-F1
#
_cell.length_a   1.000
_cell.length_b   1.000
_cell.length_c   1.000
_cell.angle_alpha   90.00
_cell.angle_beta   90.00
_cell.angle_gamma   90.00
#
_symmetry.space_group_name_H-M   'P 1'
#
loop_
_entity.id
_entity.type
_entity.pdbx_description
1 polymer ?
#
loop_
_entity_poly.entity_id
_entity_poly.type
_entity_poly.pdbx_seq_one_letter_code
_entity_poly.pdbx_strand_id
1 'polypeptide(L)' 'MATTIANLTTKSDGSMEGVFATLRVNAPITVVPNPSKASEEAPDYRILNKRTGFDYA' A
#
# COMPACT_ATOMS: atom_id res chain seq x y z
N MET A 1 11.17 -3.09 -12.36
CA MET A 1 11.26 -4.48 -11.87
C MET A 1 9.95 -4.79 -11.17
N ALA A 2 9.21 -5.82 -11.58
CA ALA A 2 7.96 -6.20 -10.91
C ALA A 2 8.27 -7.11 -9.71
N THR A 3 7.70 -6.80 -8.55
CA THR A 3 7.80 -7.67 -7.37
C THR A 3 6.60 -8.60 -7.33
N THR A 4 6.82 -9.89 -7.54
CA THR A 4 5.78 -10.92 -7.36
C THR A 4 5.44 -11.05 -5.88
N ILE A 5 4.18 -10.78 -5.51
CA ILE A 5 3.71 -10.81 -4.12
C ILE A 5 2.92 -12.07 -3.77
N ALA A 6 2.62 -12.93 -4.74
CA ALA A 6 2.02 -14.23 -4.52
C ALA A 6 2.22 -15.11 -5.76
N ASN A 7 2.33 -16.42 -5.55
CA ASN A 7 2.17 -17.42 -6.60
C ASN A 7 0.93 -18.25 -6.26
N LEU A 8 -0.01 -18.34 -7.22
CA LEU A 8 -1.27 -19.07 -7.06
C LEU A 8 -1.31 -20.27 -8.00
N THR A 9 -1.79 -21.40 -7.49
CA THR A 9 -2.05 -22.62 -8.25
C THR A 9 -3.55 -22.73 -8.49
N THR A 10 -3.94 -22.98 -9.75
CA THR A 10 -5.35 -23.19 -10.11
C THR A 10 -5.72 -24.66 -9.89
N LYS A 11 -6.82 -24.91 -9.19
CA LYS A 11 -7.37 -26.25 -8.94
C LYS A 11 -8.32 -26.66 -10.08
N SER A 12 -8.68 -27.94 -10.11
CA SER A 12 -9.57 -28.53 -11.11
C SER A 12 -10.99 -27.94 -11.12
N ASP A 13 -11.42 -27.36 -9.99
CA ASP A 13 -12.71 -26.67 -9.84
C ASP A 13 -12.64 -25.17 -10.23
N GLY A 14 -11.48 -24.70 -10.71
CA GLY A 14 -11.25 -23.31 -11.10
C GLY A 14 -10.90 -22.36 -9.95
N SER A 15 -10.90 -22.84 -8.70
CA SER A 15 -10.43 -22.03 -7.56
C SER A 15 -8.90 -21.89 -7.56
N MET A 16 -8.38 -20.86 -6.89
CA MET A 16 -6.93 -20.59 -6.81
C MET A 16 -6.46 -20.61 -5.36
N GLU A 17 -5.33 -21.26 -5.10
CA GLU A 17 -4.70 -21.33 -3.78
C GLU A 17 -3.21 -21.01 -3.86
N GLY A 18 -2.67 -20.32 -2.86
CA GLY A 18 -1.24 -20.05 -2.79
C GLY A 18 -0.87 -19.25 -1.54
N VAL A 19 0.41 -18.90 -1.44
CA VAL A 19 0.96 -18.15 -0.30
C VAL A 19 1.17 -16.70 -0.70
N PHE A 20 0.57 -15.79 0.06
CA PHE A 20 0.78 -14.36 -0.08
C PHE A 20 2.07 -13.96 0.67
N ALA A 21 2.99 -13.33 -0.04
CA ALA A 21 4.24 -12.84 0.55
C ALA A 21 4.00 -11.53 1.30
N THR A 22 4.69 -11.37 2.44
CA THR A 22 4.68 -10.11 3.18
C THR A 22 5.39 -9.02 2.36
N LEU A 23 4.67 -7.95 2.03
CA LEU A 23 5.23 -6.81 1.32
C LEU A 23 5.89 -5.84 2.31
N ARG A 24 7.22 -5.73 2.27
CA ARG A 24 7.94 -4.66 2.95
C ARG A 24 8.00 -3.42 2.05
N VAL A 25 7.26 -2.37 2.42
CA VAL A 25 7.31 -1.07 1.73
C VAL A 25 8.23 -0.13 2.50
N ASN A 26 9.40 0.18 1.93
CA ASN A 26 10.25 1.26 2.43
C ASN A 26 9.99 2.50 1.57
N ALA A 27 9.39 3.54 2.14
CA ALA A 27 9.14 4.80 1.43
C ALA A 27 9.40 6.01 2.34
N PRO A 28 9.94 7.11 1.80
CA PRO A 28 10.07 8.36 2.56
C PRO A 28 8.69 8.94 2.85
N ILE A 29 8.39 9.14 4.13
CA ILE A 29 7.14 9.74 4.57
C ILE A 29 7.35 11.11 5.22
N THR A 30 6.27 11.88 5.31
CA THR A 30 6.22 13.12 6.09
C THR A 30 4.89 13.19 6.83
N VAL A 31 4.95 13.65 8.07
CA VAL A 31 3.77 13.85 8.93
C VAL A 31 3.40 15.32 8.87
N VAL A 32 2.14 15.62 8.59
CA VAL A 32 1.63 17.00 8.51
C VAL A 32 0.35 17.14 9.33
N PRO A 33 0.07 18.32 9.93
CA PRO A 33 -1.22 18.56 10.58
C PRO A 33 -2.40 18.31 9.63
N ASN A 34 -3.54 17.89 10.17
CA ASN A 34 -4.78 17.73 9.42
C ASN A 34 -5.58 19.04 9.38
N PRO A 35 -5.55 19.81 8.27
CA PRO A 35 -6.30 21.06 8.18
C PRO A 35 -7.82 20.82 8.09
N SER A 36 -8.24 19.60 7.75
CA SER A 36 -9.65 19.19 7.64
C SER A 36 -10.13 18.44 8.90
N LYS A 37 -9.53 18.70 10.07
CA LYS A 37 -10.02 18.12 11.32
C LYS A 37 -11.41 18.67 11.63
N ALA A 38 -12.43 17.85 11.42
CA ALA A 38 -13.84 18.25 11.55
C ALA A 38 -14.45 17.97 12.94
N SER A 39 -13.81 17.11 13.74
CA SER A 39 -14.23 16.73 15.09
C SER A 39 -13.04 16.28 15.94
N GLU A 40 -13.24 16.11 17.25
CA GLU A 40 -12.18 15.60 18.15
C GLU A 40 -11.77 14.16 17.84
N GLU A 41 -12.67 13.34 17.31
CA GLU A 41 -12.41 11.96 16.90
C GLU A 41 -11.66 11.87 15.56
N ALA A 42 -11.61 12.97 14.80
CA ALA A 42 -10.88 13.01 13.53
C ALA A 42 -9.36 13.06 13.78
N PRO A 43 -8.54 12.46 12.88
CA PRO A 43 -7.10 12.42 13.07
C PRO A 43 -6.45 13.82 13.12
N ASP A 44 -5.52 14.02 14.05
CA ASP A 44 -4.75 15.27 14.18
C ASP A 44 -3.72 15.48 13.07
N TYR A 45 -3.21 14.39 12.52
CA TYR A 45 -2.12 14.40 11.54
C TYR A 45 -2.43 13.47 10.37
N ARG A 46 -1.80 13.76 9.23
CA ARG A 46 -1.84 12.95 8.01
C ARG A 46 -0.43 12.48 7.68
N ILE A 47 -0.32 11.24 7.22
CA ILE A 47 0.92 10.66 6.70
C ILE A 47 0.91 10.80 5.18
N LEU A 48 1.89 11.51 4.63
CA LEU A 48 2.06 11.66 3.20
C LEU A 48 3.29 10.87 2.76
N ASN A 49 3.12 9.99 1.77
CA ASN A 49 4.24 9.44 1.04
C ASN A 49 4.73 10.50 0.05
N LYS A 50 6.02 10.89 0.13
CA LYS A 50 6.59 11.79 -0.88
C LYS A 50 6.65 11.02 -2.19
N ARG A 51 5.77 11.35 -3.15
CA ARG A 51 5.77 10.78 -4.50
C ARG A 51 7.19 10.86 -5.08
N THR A 52 7.92 9.76 -5.04
CA THR A 52 9.09 9.56 -5.91
C THR A 52 8.50 9.37 -7.29
N GLY A 53 8.55 10.41 -8.13
CA GLY A 53 7.99 10.40 -9.48
C GLY A 53 8.53 9.22 -10.28
N PHE A 54 7.73 8.16 -10.39
CA PHE A 54 7.89 7.10 -11.38
C PHE A 54 6.70 7.20 -12.31
N ASP A 55 6.86 8.03 -13.35
CA ASP A 55 6.17 7.82 -14.62
C ASP A 55 7.03 6.85 -15.42
N TYR A 56 6.51 5.65 -15.67
CA TYR A 56 7.01 4.82 -16.77
C TYR A 56 6.17 5.19 -17.99
N ALA A 57 6.79 5.93 -18.91
CA ALA A 57 6.40 5.95 -20.32
C ALA A 57 6.82 4.63 -20.99
#